data_AF-A0A851LSN8-F1
#
_entry.id   AF-A0A851LSN8-F1
#
_cell.length_a   1.000
_cell.length_b   1.000
_cell.length_c   1.000
_cell.angle_alpha   90.00
_cell.angle_beta   90.00
_cell.angle_gamma   90.00
#
_symmetry.space_group_name_H-M   'P 1'
#
loop_
_entity.id
_entity.type
_entity.pdbx_description
1 polymer ?
#
loop_
_entity_poly.entity_id
_entity_poly.type
_entity_poly.pdbx_seq_one_letter_code
_entity_poly.pdbx_strand_id
1 'polypeptide(L)'
;VHRCNLPPLSSEYSRDVGSKTQLVTANPSIIQKRFQNLLWSRKAFVDSVKVYNHSYIYMPAFSMKTGTGPSLRVYYTLEDFGAKQAVLFANPNFLRDIGKFWKSKGIHAKRLSTGLFLVSAALSLCEEVTIYGFWPFSVDLHGKFISHHYYDNVLPDSGFHAMPEEFLQLWFLHKSGVLRMQLEPCEDPLIQSSA
;
A
#
# COMPACT_ATOMS: atom_id res chain seq x y z
N VAL A 1 -2.21 5.45 -9.74
CA VAL A 1 -2.17 5.58 -8.27
C VAL A 1 -2.42 4.22 -7.65
N HIS A 2 -1.37 3.66 -7.04
CA HIS A 2 -1.43 2.43 -6.25
C HIS A 2 -1.42 2.79 -4.77
N ARG A 3 -2.31 2.19 -3.98
CA ARG A 3 -2.46 2.44 -2.54
C ARG A 3 -2.22 1.17 -1.73
N CYS A 4 -1.75 1.32 -0.49
CA CYS A 4 -1.45 0.19 0.38
C CYS A 4 -2.54 -0.03 1.43
N ASN A 5 -3.01 -1.28 1.56
CA ASN A 5 -3.71 -1.80 2.74
C ASN A 5 -5.05 -1.10 3.08
N LEU A 6 -5.85 -0.78 2.06
CA LEU A 6 -7.18 -0.15 2.22
C LEU A 6 -7.15 1.10 3.13
N PRO A 7 -6.33 2.11 2.81
CA PRO A 7 -6.15 3.25 3.68
C PRO A 7 -7.32 4.25 3.51
N PRO A 8 -7.75 4.95 4.57
CA PRO A 8 -8.90 5.85 4.49
C PRO A 8 -8.65 7.01 3.51
N LEU A 9 -9.67 7.34 2.73
CA LEU A 9 -9.68 8.47 1.78
C LEU A 9 -10.83 9.43 2.09
N SER A 10 -11.20 9.56 3.37
CA SER A 10 -12.16 10.56 3.84
C SER A 10 -11.72 11.97 3.44
N SER A 11 -12.67 12.90 3.42
CA SER A 11 -12.43 14.31 3.06
C SER A 11 -11.29 14.94 3.87
N GLU A 12 -11.12 14.53 5.13
CA GLU A 12 -10.04 14.96 6.03
C GLU A 12 -8.63 14.68 5.48
N TYR A 13 -8.42 13.57 4.76
CA TYR A 13 -7.10 13.21 4.21
C TYR A 13 -6.96 13.55 2.72
N SER A 14 -8.07 13.81 2.04
CA SER A 14 -8.10 13.93 0.57
C SER A 14 -7.20 15.03 0.00
N ARG A 15 -6.91 16.07 0.77
CA ARG A 15 -5.95 17.13 0.38
C ARG A 15 -4.51 16.64 0.35
N ASP A 16 -4.14 15.75 1.27
CA ASP A 16 -2.75 15.28 1.43
C ASP A 16 -2.47 14.06 0.55
N VAL A 17 -3.44 13.13 0.45
CA VAL A 17 -3.22 11.83 -0.22
C VAL A 17 -4.02 11.65 -1.52
N GLY A 18 -4.85 12.63 -1.87
CA GLY A 18 -5.76 12.57 -3.02
C GLY A 18 -6.85 11.50 -2.90
N SER A 19 -7.76 11.47 -3.89
CA SER A 19 -8.86 10.49 -3.95
C SER A 19 -8.70 9.44 -5.06
N LYS A 20 -7.87 9.74 -6.08
CA LYS A 20 -7.66 8.84 -7.24
C LYS A 20 -7.08 7.50 -6.78
N THR A 21 -7.68 6.40 -7.23
CA THR A 21 -7.21 5.04 -6.95
C THR A 21 -7.41 4.17 -8.18
N GLN A 22 -6.37 3.50 -8.65
CA GLN A 22 -6.46 2.47 -9.71
C GLN A 22 -6.30 1.07 -9.11
N LEU A 23 -5.44 0.94 -8.11
CA LEU A 23 -5.18 -0.29 -7.40
C LEU A 23 -5.00 0.02 -5.92
N VAL A 24 -5.59 -0.78 -5.06
CA VAL A 24 -5.37 -0.74 -3.62
C VAL A 24 -5.13 -2.15 -3.11
N THR A 25 -4.12 -2.34 -2.26
CA THR A 25 -3.88 -3.68 -1.70
C THR A 25 -4.75 -3.94 -0.48
N ALA A 26 -5.04 -5.21 -0.23
CA ALA A 26 -5.65 -5.67 1.01
C ALA A 26 -4.93 -6.91 1.51
N ASN A 27 -4.21 -6.78 2.63
CA ASN A 27 -3.60 -7.94 3.28
C ASN A 27 -4.70 -8.80 3.94
N PRO A 28 -4.67 -10.14 3.83
CA PRO A 28 -5.61 -11.02 4.52
C PRO A 28 -5.79 -10.73 6.02
N SER A 29 -4.74 -10.27 6.72
CA SER A 29 -4.82 -9.89 8.13
C SER A 29 -5.76 -8.71 8.39
N ILE A 30 -5.90 -7.77 7.46
CA ILE A 30 -6.84 -6.64 7.56
C ILE A 30 -8.27 -7.15 7.53
N ILE A 31 -8.54 -8.11 6.64
CA ILE A 31 -9.86 -8.73 6.52
C ILE A 31 -10.23 -9.45 7.81
N GLN A 32 -9.27 -10.16 8.40
CA GLN A 32 -9.44 -10.84 9.68
C GLN A 32 -9.67 -9.87 10.84
N LYS A 33 -8.74 -8.91 11.04
CA LYS A 33 -8.74 -8.01 12.21
C LYS A 33 -9.84 -6.95 12.14
N ARG A 34 -10.05 -6.30 10.99
CA ARG A 34 -10.96 -5.16 10.84
C ARG A 34 -12.38 -5.56 10.44
N PHE A 35 -12.54 -6.67 9.72
CA PHE A 35 -13.82 -7.08 9.15
C PHE A 35 -14.24 -8.50 9.58
N GLN A 36 -13.69 -8.99 10.70
CA GLN A 36 -14.06 -10.27 11.32
C GLN A 36 -13.99 -11.44 10.31
N ASN A 37 -13.01 -11.37 9.42
CA ASN A 37 -12.75 -12.35 8.37
C ASN A 37 -13.94 -12.57 7.40
N LEU A 38 -14.88 -11.61 7.34
CA LEU A 38 -16.11 -11.67 6.56
C LEU A 38 -16.98 -12.91 6.85
N LEU A 39 -16.92 -13.40 8.09
CA LEU A 39 -17.74 -14.53 8.55
C LEU A 39 -19.17 -14.14 8.91
N TRP A 40 -19.40 -12.84 9.13
CA TRP A 40 -20.68 -12.30 9.57
C TRP A 40 -21.19 -11.25 8.57
N SER A 41 -21.59 -10.07 9.05
CA SER A 41 -21.99 -8.97 8.16
C SER A 41 -20.82 -8.54 7.28
N ARG A 42 -21.05 -8.60 5.97
CA ARG A 42 -20.10 -8.21 4.93
C ARG A 42 -20.26 -6.74 4.52
N LYS A 43 -21.35 -6.11 4.93
CA LYS A 43 -21.74 -4.76 4.53
C LYS A 43 -20.69 -3.70 4.89
N ALA A 44 -20.14 -3.77 6.10
CA ALA A 44 -19.14 -2.80 6.55
C ALA A 44 -17.87 -2.81 5.66
N PHE A 45 -17.45 -3.99 5.21
CA PHE A 45 -16.34 -4.10 4.26
C PHE A 45 -16.71 -3.51 2.89
N VAL A 46 -17.85 -3.90 2.32
CA VAL A 46 -18.32 -3.40 1.02
C VAL A 46 -18.47 -1.88 1.03
N ASP A 47 -19.07 -1.32 2.09
CA ASP A 47 -19.22 0.12 2.24
C ASP A 47 -17.85 0.82 2.37
N SER A 48 -16.88 0.20 3.06
CA SER A 48 -15.53 0.76 3.20
C SER A 48 -14.73 0.85 1.89
N VAL A 49 -14.98 -0.05 0.92
CA VAL A 49 -14.22 -0.08 -0.35
C VAL A 49 -14.82 0.80 -1.44
N LYS A 50 -16.06 1.30 -1.26
CA LYS A 50 -16.72 2.20 -2.22
C LYS A 50 -15.91 3.45 -2.55
N VAL A 51 -15.14 3.94 -1.58
CA VAL A 51 -14.30 5.13 -1.74
C VAL A 51 -13.24 4.97 -2.83
N TYR A 52 -12.84 3.74 -3.16
CA TYR A 52 -11.87 3.46 -4.21
C TYR A 52 -12.48 3.42 -5.62
N ASN A 53 -13.79 3.65 -5.77
CA ASN A 53 -14.49 3.69 -7.06
C ASN A 53 -14.20 2.45 -7.94
N HIS A 54 -14.22 2.55 -9.27
CA HIS A 54 -13.81 1.48 -10.18
C HIS A 54 -12.29 1.28 -10.12
N SER A 55 -11.84 0.36 -9.27
CA SER A 55 -10.43 0.04 -9.03
C SER A 55 -10.22 -1.43 -8.74
N TYR A 56 -8.97 -1.85 -8.71
CA TYR A 56 -8.58 -3.20 -8.34
C TYR A 56 -8.25 -3.32 -6.85
N ILE A 57 -8.76 -4.35 -6.19
CA ILE A 57 -8.30 -4.78 -4.87
C ILE A 57 -7.29 -5.91 -5.05
N TYR A 58 -6.03 -5.61 -4.77
CA TYR A 58 -4.92 -6.55 -4.98
C TYR A 58 -4.57 -7.29 -3.69
N MET A 59 -4.70 -8.61 -3.69
CA MET A 59 -4.56 -9.45 -2.50
C MET A 59 -3.47 -10.51 -2.66
N PRO A 60 -2.56 -10.67 -1.68
CA PRO A 60 -1.57 -11.74 -1.67
C PRO A 60 -2.17 -13.07 -1.18
N ALA A 61 -3.21 -13.57 -1.87
CA ALA A 61 -3.99 -14.75 -1.48
C ALA A 61 -3.12 -16.00 -1.26
N PHE A 62 -2.09 -16.17 -2.11
CA PHE A 62 -1.25 -17.35 -2.14
C PHE A 62 0.14 -17.11 -1.54
N SER A 63 0.34 -16.01 -0.81
CA SER A 63 1.62 -15.70 -0.16
C SER A 63 1.86 -16.53 1.10
N MET A 64 0.79 -16.87 1.83
CA MET A 64 0.84 -17.66 3.06
C MET A 64 -0.39 -18.56 3.14
N LYS A 65 -0.28 -19.72 3.79
CA LYS A 65 -1.39 -20.70 3.92
C LYS A 65 -2.68 -20.08 4.47
N THR A 66 -2.56 -19.14 5.40
CA THR A 66 -3.70 -18.46 6.04
C THR A 66 -4.32 -17.34 5.18
N GLY A 67 -3.73 -17.02 4.02
CA GLY A 67 -4.16 -15.94 3.15
C GLY A 67 -5.29 -16.30 2.18
N THR A 68 -5.38 -17.56 1.75
CA THR A 68 -6.32 -17.99 0.70
C THR A 68 -7.77 -17.77 1.09
N GLY A 69 -8.18 -18.29 2.25
CA GLY A 69 -9.56 -18.21 2.73
C GLY A 69 -10.11 -16.78 2.81
N PRO A 70 -9.46 -15.86 3.54
CA PRO A 70 -9.88 -14.45 3.61
C PRO A 70 -9.93 -13.77 2.24
N SER A 71 -8.99 -14.08 1.35
CA SER A 71 -8.93 -13.45 0.02
C SER A 71 -10.05 -13.92 -0.90
N LEU A 72 -10.39 -15.21 -0.87
CA LEU A 72 -11.55 -15.73 -1.60
C LEU A 72 -12.86 -15.17 -1.04
N ARG A 73 -12.97 -14.98 0.27
CA ARG A 73 -14.15 -14.33 0.86
C ARG A 73 -14.31 -12.89 0.39
N VAL A 74 -13.21 -12.14 0.25
CA VAL A 74 -13.26 -10.78 -0.34
C VAL A 74 -13.77 -10.84 -1.78
N TYR A 75 -13.23 -11.75 -2.61
CA TYR A 75 -13.70 -11.97 -3.99
C TYR A 75 -15.21 -12.20 -4.05
N TYR A 76 -15.71 -13.25 -3.38
CA TYR A 76 -17.14 -13.59 -3.42
C TYR A 76 -18.02 -12.51 -2.77
N THR A 77 -17.51 -11.80 -1.76
CA THR A 77 -18.25 -10.70 -1.14
C THR A 77 -18.48 -9.55 -2.12
N LEU A 78 -17.48 -9.18 -2.90
CA LEU A 78 -17.63 -8.07 -3.85
C LEU A 78 -18.48 -8.48 -5.06
N GLU A 79 -18.36 -9.74 -5.49
CA GLU A 79 -19.22 -10.34 -6.52
C GLU A 79 -20.70 -10.35 -6.08
N ASP A 80 -21.01 -10.90 -4.90
CA ASP A 80 -22.38 -10.98 -4.36
C ASP A 80 -23.07 -9.62 -4.22
N PHE A 81 -22.31 -8.58 -3.89
CA PHE A 81 -22.83 -7.22 -3.70
C PHE A 81 -22.83 -6.38 -4.99
N GLY A 82 -22.37 -6.92 -6.12
CA GLY A 82 -22.23 -6.15 -7.36
C GLY A 82 -21.33 -4.93 -7.19
N ALA A 83 -20.25 -5.07 -6.41
CA ALA A 83 -19.34 -3.97 -6.13
C ALA A 83 -18.57 -3.54 -7.39
N LYS A 84 -18.16 -2.28 -7.44
CA LYS A 84 -17.42 -1.71 -8.57
C LYS A 84 -15.95 -2.13 -8.62
N GLN A 85 -15.44 -2.72 -7.54
CA GLN A 85 -14.05 -3.12 -7.42
C GLN A 85 -13.86 -4.56 -7.88
N ALA A 86 -12.82 -4.80 -8.69
CA ALA A 86 -12.43 -6.14 -9.11
C ALA A 86 -11.27 -6.65 -8.25
N VAL A 87 -11.30 -7.92 -7.85
CA VAL A 87 -10.22 -8.51 -7.04
C VAL A 87 -9.16 -9.13 -7.95
N LEU A 88 -7.90 -8.81 -7.66
CA LEU A 88 -6.73 -9.42 -8.30
C LEU A 88 -5.91 -10.17 -7.26
N PHE A 89 -5.50 -11.39 -7.58
CA PHE A 89 -4.61 -12.17 -6.71
C PHE A 89 -3.16 -12.04 -7.15
N ALA A 90 -2.29 -11.78 -6.19
CA ALA A 90 -0.87 -11.66 -6.45
C ALA A 90 -0.26 -12.97 -6.94
N ASN A 91 0.54 -12.90 -8.01
CA ASN A 91 1.29 -14.05 -8.48
C ASN A 91 2.34 -14.45 -7.42
N PRO A 92 2.31 -15.69 -6.89
CA PRO A 92 3.24 -16.13 -5.85
C PRO A 92 4.70 -16.21 -6.34
N ASN A 93 4.93 -16.46 -7.63
CA ASN A 93 6.29 -16.43 -8.19
C ASN A 93 6.85 -15.02 -8.18
N PHE A 94 6.05 -14.03 -8.59
CA PHE A 94 6.46 -12.63 -8.54
C PHE A 94 6.83 -12.21 -7.10
N LEU A 95 5.99 -12.55 -6.11
CA LEU A 95 6.25 -12.30 -4.68
C LEU A 95 7.56 -12.94 -4.17
N ARG A 96 7.86 -14.16 -4.62
CA ARG A 96 9.10 -14.85 -4.27
C ARG A 96 10.32 -14.18 -4.90
N ASP A 97 10.22 -13.83 -6.17
CA ASP A 97 11.37 -13.39 -6.97
C ASP A 97 11.78 -11.95 -6.59
N ILE A 98 10.82 -11.05 -6.36
CA ILE A 98 11.09 -9.73 -5.74
C ILE A 98 11.70 -9.87 -4.34
N GLY A 99 11.28 -10.87 -3.56
CA GLY A 99 11.81 -11.12 -2.22
C GLY A 99 13.30 -11.49 -2.28
N LYS A 100 13.67 -12.37 -3.21
CA LYS A 100 15.07 -12.73 -3.47
C LYS A 100 15.88 -11.54 -3.98
N PHE A 101 15.34 -10.77 -4.92
CA PHE A 101 16.00 -9.59 -5.46
C PHE A 101 16.37 -8.60 -4.35
N TRP A 102 15.41 -8.18 -3.53
CA TRP A 102 15.66 -7.21 -2.47
C TRP A 102 16.56 -7.72 -1.36
N LYS A 103 16.49 -9.03 -1.05
CA LYS A 103 17.45 -9.67 -0.14
C LYS A 103 18.89 -9.58 -0.67
N SER A 104 19.08 -9.77 -1.99
CA SER A 104 20.39 -9.60 -2.64
C SER A 104 20.90 -8.14 -2.63
N LYS A 105 20.00 -7.17 -2.41
CA LYS A 105 20.32 -5.73 -2.27
C LYS A 105 20.52 -5.31 -0.82
N GLY A 106 20.60 -6.26 0.11
CA GLY A 106 20.92 -5.99 1.52
C GLY A 106 19.71 -5.69 2.40
N ILE A 107 18.49 -6.08 1.99
CA ILE A 107 17.32 -6.05 2.87
C ILE A 107 17.21 -7.38 3.63
N HIS A 108 17.34 -7.32 4.95
CA HIS A 108 17.37 -8.45 5.89
C HIS A 108 16.02 -8.65 6.61
N ALA A 109 14.92 -8.39 5.91
CA ALA A 109 13.58 -8.63 6.43
C ALA A 109 13.17 -10.12 6.26
N LYS A 110 12.28 -10.62 7.15
CA LYS A 110 11.60 -11.90 6.89
C LYS A 110 10.67 -11.81 5.69
N ARG A 111 10.05 -10.65 5.48
CA ARG A 111 9.16 -10.35 4.36
C ARG A 111 9.24 -8.85 4.03
N LEU A 112 9.19 -8.51 2.75
CA LEU A 112 9.08 -7.12 2.33
C LEU A 112 7.77 -6.49 2.79
N SER A 113 7.77 -5.17 3.00
CA SER A 113 6.53 -4.42 3.19
C SER A 113 5.64 -4.48 1.93
N THR A 114 4.34 -4.26 2.12
CA THR A 114 3.40 -4.05 1.02
C THR A 114 3.85 -2.88 0.12
N GLY A 115 4.43 -1.83 0.72
CA GLY A 115 4.92 -0.66 0.01
C GLY A 115 6.03 -1.02 -0.98
N LEU A 116 7.11 -1.65 -0.51
CA LEU A 116 8.23 -2.03 -1.38
C LEU A 116 7.80 -3.02 -2.47
N PHE A 117 6.88 -3.93 -2.14
CA PHE A 117 6.27 -4.81 -3.13
C PHE A 117 5.56 -4.02 -4.25
N LEU A 118 4.71 -3.05 -3.91
CA LEU A 118 4.02 -2.23 -4.91
C LEU A 118 4.96 -1.35 -5.71
N VAL A 119 6.03 -0.82 -5.10
CA VAL A 119 7.06 -0.07 -5.83
C VAL A 119 7.73 -0.97 -6.86
N SER A 120 8.06 -2.22 -6.50
CA SER A 120 8.66 -3.19 -7.42
C SER A 120 7.73 -3.50 -8.60
N ALA A 121 6.43 -3.66 -8.35
CA ALA A 121 5.44 -3.85 -9.39
C ALA A 121 5.30 -2.60 -10.28
N ALA A 122 5.25 -1.40 -9.69
CA ALA A 122 5.15 -0.15 -10.43
C ALA A 122 6.36 0.08 -11.35
N LEU A 123 7.59 -0.16 -10.87
CA LEU A 123 8.81 -0.07 -11.67
C LEU A 123 8.86 -1.06 -12.84
N SER A 124 8.06 -2.13 -12.80
CA SER A 124 7.96 -3.11 -13.89
C SER A 124 6.87 -2.76 -14.90
N LEU A 125 5.99 -1.81 -14.59
CA LEU A 125 4.76 -1.53 -15.35
C LEU A 125 4.64 -0.07 -15.81
N CYS A 126 5.37 0.84 -15.19
CA CYS A 126 5.25 2.28 -15.40
C CYS A 126 6.57 2.86 -15.93
N GLU A 127 6.48 3.83 -16.83
CA GLU A 127 7.62 4.56 -17.36
C GLU A 127 8.27 5.45 -16.29
N GLU A 128 7.44 6.13 -15.50
CA GLU A 128 7.87 6.97 -14.38
C GLU A 128 7.13 6.60 -13.10
N VAL A 129 7.86 6.57 -11.98
CA VAL A 129 7.31 6.21 -10.67
C VAL A 129 7.66 7.30 -9.66
N THR A 130 6.62 7.91 -9.08
CA THR A 130 6.73 8.77 -7.90
C THR A 130 6.10 8.09 -6.70
N ILE A 131 6.84 8.03 -5.59
CA ILE A 131 6.39 7.41 -4.34
C ILE A 131 6.14 8.48 -3.27
N TYR A 132 5.04 8.30 -2.53
CA TYR A 132 4.56 9.21 -1.48
C TYR A 132 4.30 8.41 -0.19
N GLY A 133 4.55 9.02 0.97
CA GLY A 133 4.30 8.38 2.27
C GLY A 133 5.29 7.26 2.63
N PHE A 134 6.44 7.19 1.95
CA PHE A 134 7.51 6.25 2.27
C PHE A 134 8.48 6.89 3.26
N TRP A 135 8.09 6.93 4.53
CA TRP A 135 8.91 7.44 5.62
C TRP A 135 8.70 6.59 6.88
N PRO A 136 9.63 5.67 7.21
CA PRO A 136 9.43 4.71 8.30
C PRO A 136 9.92 5.22 9.67
N PHE A 137 10.09 6.53 9.83
CA PHE A 137 10.63 7.14 11.06
C PHE A 137 9.56 7.97 11.78
N SER A 138 9.72 8.13 13.09
CA SER A 138 8.76 8.86 13.95
C SER A 138 8.99 10.38 14.01
N VAL A 139 10.00 10.87 13.28
CA VAL A 139 10.39 12.28 13.23
C VAL A 139 10.53 12.66 11.77
N ASP A 140 10.00 13.81 11.37
CA ASP A 140 10.12 14.32 9.99
C ASP A 140 11.47 15.02 9.75
N LEU A 141 11.66 15.53 8.52
CA LEU A 141 12.89 16.25 8.13
C LEU A 141 13.12 17.56 8.91
N HIS A 142 12.11 18.07 9.62
CA HIS A 142 12.16 19.30 10.42
C HIS A 142 12.26 19.03 11.92
N GLY A 143 12.43 17.77 12.33
CA GLY A 143 12.57 17.41 13.75
C GLY A 143 11.24 17.30 14.49
N LYS A 144 10.09 17.34 13.80
CA LYS A 144 8.77 17.21 14.41
C LYS A 144 8.35 15.75 14.49
N PHE A 145 7.77 15.36 15.63
CA PHE A 145 7.18 14.04 15.78
C PHE A 145 5.96 13.85 14.86
N ILE A 146 5.90 12.68 14.24
CA ILE A 146 4.82 12.27 13.33
C ILE A 146 4.34 10.86 13.68
N SER A 147 3.09 10.57 13.32
CA SER A 147 2.50 9.24 13.50
C SER A 147 2.97 8.27 12.41
N HIS A 148 2.90 6.97 12.70
CA HIS A 148 3.32 5.93 11.76
C HIS A 148 2.50 5.91 10.47
N HIS A 149 1.18 6.06 10.58
CA HIS A 149 0.31 6.27 9.44
C HIS A 149 -0.17 7.73 9.42
N TYR A 150 -0.61 8.20 8.25
CA TYR A 150 -1.22 9.52 8.14
C TYR A 150 -2.61 9.61 8.82
N TYR A 151 -3.18 8.47 9.22
CA TYR A 151 -4.53 8.36 9.80
C TYR A 151 -4.55 7.75 11.21
N ASP A 152 -3.44 7.17 11.70
CA ASP A 152 -3.30 6.64 13.05
C ASP A 152 -1.81 6.39 13.41
N ASN A 153 -1.54 5.90 14.62
CA ASN A 153 -0.19 5.54 15.06
C ASN A 153 -0.02 4.03 15.33
N VAL A 154 -0.74 3.18 14.59
CA VAL A 154 -0.66 1.72 14.75
C VAL A 154 0.60 1.19 14.06
N LEU A 155 1.50 0.58 14.83
CA LEU A 155 2.73 -0.01 14.31
C LEU A 155 2.49 -1.38 13.65
N PRO A 156 3.31 -1.77 12.66
CA PRO A 156 3.23 -3.11 12.09
C PRO A 156 3.68 -4.17 13.11
N ASP A 157 3.27 -5.43 12.85
CA ASP A 157 3.72 -6.57 13.66
C ASP A 157 5.26 -6.63 13.65
N SER A 158 5.87 -6.70 14.83
CA SER A 158 7.32 -6.60 15.01
C SER A 158 8.07 -7.77 14.37
N GLY A 159 9.26 -7.50 13.83
CA GLY A 159 10.18 -8.52 13.31
C GLY A 159 9.78 -9.16 11.97
N PHE A 160 8.82 -8.59 11.23
CA PHE A 160 8.50 -9.02 9.86
C PHE A 160 9.25 -8.23 8.80
N HIS A 161 9.27 -6.90 8.95
CA HIS A 161 9.73 -5.94 7.95
C HIS A 161 10.99 -5.23 8.44
N ALA A 162 11.87 -4.84 7.52
CA ALA A 162 13.04 -4.00 7.79
C ALA A 162 12.85 -2.65 7.10
N MET A 163 11.78 -1.92 7.44
CA MET A 163 11.37 -0.71 6.72
C MET A 163 12.48 0.37 6.62
N PRO A 164 13.34 0.60 7.62
CA PRO A 164 14.49 1.50 7.46
C PRO A 164 15.47 1.06 6.35
N GLU A 165 15.73 -0.25 6.21
CA GLU A 165 16.56 -0.77 5.12
C GLU A 165 15.84 -0.64 3.77
N GLU A 166 14.54 -0.90 3.73
CA GLU A 166 13.71 -0.70 2.53
C GLU A 166 13.75 0.77 2.10
N PHE A 167 13.60 1.71 3.04
CA PHE A 167 13.70 3.15 2.77
C PHE A 167 15.07 3.53 2.20
N LEU A 168 16.16 3.01 2.77
CA LEU A 168 17.50 3.29 2.26
C LEU A 168 17.66 2.84 0.81
N GLN A 169 17.13 1.67 0.45
CA GLN A 169 17.15 1.20 -0.94
C GLN A 169 16.31 2.08 -1.87
N LEU A 170 15.11 2.48 -1.44
CA LEU A 170 14.27 3.41 -2.20
C LEU A 170 14.93 4.79 -2.35
N TRP A 171 15.67 5.23 -1.34
CA TRP A 171 16.45 6.46 -1.39
C TRP A 171 17.59 6.37 -2.40
N PHE A 172 18.31 5.25 -2.48
CA PHE A 172 19.31 5.06 -3.52
C PHE A 172 18.71 5.09 -4.92
N LEU A 173 17.55 4.45 -5.14
CA LEU A 173 16.82 4.54 -6.40
C LEU A 173 16.38 5.97 -6.73
N HIS A 174 16.01 6.75 -5.71
CA HIS A 174 15.70 8.15 -5.89
C HIS A 174 16.92 8.96 -6.34
N LYS A 175 18.06 8.78 -5.66
CA LYS A 175 19.31 9.48 -5.97
C LYS A 175 19.90 9.10 -7.33
N SER A 176 19.61 7.90 -7.83
CA SER A 176 20.03 7.47 -9.17
C SER A 176 19.03 7.81 -10.28
N GLY A 177 17.91 8.46 -9.97
CA GLY A 177 16.90 8.87 -10.95
C GLY A 177 15.98 7.75 -11.44
N VAL A 178 15.98 6.58 -10.79
CA VAL A 178 15.10 5.45 -11.15
C VAL A 178 13.66 5.69 -10.71
N LEU A 179 13.46 6.40 -9.60
CA LEU A 179 12.14 6.85 -9.13
C LEU A 179 12.23 8.23 -8.49
N ARG A 180 11.10 8.90 -8.30
CA ARG A 180 11.01 10.12 -7.49
C ARG A 180 10.42 9.80 -6.13
N MET A 181 11.07 10.22 -5.05
CA MET A 181 10.53 10.12 -3.69
C MET A 181 10.07 11.52 -3.24
N GLN A 182 8.79 11.69 -2.94
CA GLN A 182 8.26 12.93 -2.38
C GLN A 182 8.28 12.85 -0.85
N LEU A 183 9.14 13.67 -0.22
CA LEU A 183 9.30 13.72 1.24
C LEU A 183 8.83 15.05 1.86
N GLU A 184 8.74 16.11 1.06
CA GLU A 184 8.31 17.44 1.49
C GLU A 184 6.87 17.73 1.03
N PRO A 185 6.24 18.82 1.52
CA PRO A 185 4.95 19.26 0.99
C PRO A 185 4.97 19.38 -0.53
N CYS A 186 3.89 18.94 -1.18
CA CYS A 186 3.71 19.16 -2.61
C CYS A 186 3.51 20.65 -2.88
N GLU A 187 4.08 21.16 -3.96
CA GLU A 187 3.77 22.51 -4.45
C GLU A 187 2.29 22.60 -4.84
N ASP A 188 1.64 23.70 -4.48
CA ASP A 188 0.26 23.95 -4.88
C ASP A 188 0.22 24.32 -6.38
N PRO A 189 -0.48 23.54 -7.24
CA PRO A 189 -0.59 23.86 -8.66
C PRO A 189 -1.13 25.27 -8.93
N LEU A 190 -1.86 25.89 -7.98
CA LEU A 190 -2.36 27.25 -8.11
C LEU A 190 -1.24 28.31 -8.14
N ILE A 191 -0.09 28.04 -7.52
CA ILE A 191 1.05 28.97 -7.46
C ILE A 191 1.82 29.01 -8.79
N GLN A 192 1.79 27.92 -9.58
CA GLN A 192 2.43 27.86 -10.90
C GLN A 192 1.65 28.61 -11.99
N SER A 193 0.36 28.88 -11.81
CA SER A 193 -0.43 29.66 -12.78
C SER A 193 -0.23 31.18 -12.68
N SER A 194 0.53 31.62 -11.69
CA SER A 194 0.78 33.03 -11.36
C SER A 194 2.24 33.47 -11.56
N ALA A 195 3.08 32.62 -12.16
CA ALA A 195 4.48 32.91 -12.49
C ALA A 195 4.71 32.90 -14.01
#